data_AF-W1YPH2-F1
#
_entry.id   AF-W1YPH2-F1
#
_cell.length_a   1.000
_cell.length_b   1.000
_cell.length_c   1.000
_cell.angle_alpha   90.00
_cell.angle_beta   90.00
_cell.angle_gamma   90.00
#
_symmetry.space_group_name_H-M   'P 1'
#
loop_
_entity.id
_entity.type
_entity.pdbx_description
1 polymer ?
#
loop_
_entity_poly.entity_id
_entity_poly.type
_entity_poly.pdbx_seq_one_letter_code
_entity_poly.pdbx_strand_id
1 'polypeptide(L)'
;MTISYEKFHLKEVINASGKMTILGVSKVSEAVLAAQRFGGEHFFEMSELSVQTGAFLANLLKVEDAQIVSSASAGIAQSVAALIGKGSLYHAYHPYSEKIEQREIVLPKGHNVDYGTPVEVMVAQGGGQVVEAGYANMCSPEHVEMMISEKTAAILYIKSHHT
;
A
#
# COMPACT_ATOMS: atom_id res chain seq x y z
N MET A 1 32.33 -2.65 -9.03
CA MET A 1 32.20 -1.36 -9.74
C MET A 1 31.74 -0.35 -8.71
N THR A 2 32.60 0.57 -8.26
CA THR A 2 32.24 1.53 -7.20
C THR A 2 31.26 2.55 -7.76
N ILE A 3 30.07 2.61 -7.16
CA ILE A 3 29.07 3.64 -7.43
C ILE A 3 29.59 4.92 -6.75
N SER A 4 29.84 5.98 -7.52
CA SER A 4 30.22 7.30 -7.01
C SER A 4 29.34 8.39 -7.63
N TYR A 5 29.22 9.54 -6.96
CA TYR A 5 28.46 10.69 -7.47
C TYR A 5 28.96 11.14 -8.86
N GLU A 6 30.28 11.15 -9.06
CA GLU A 6 30.91 11.58 -10.31
C GLU A 6 30.53 10.70 -11.50
N LYS A 7 30.44 9.38 -11.29
CA LYS A 7 30.11 8.42 -12.36
C LYS A 7 28.76 8.70 -13.02
N PHE A 8 27.80 9.18 -12.23
CA PHE A 8 26.44 9.47 -12.68
C PHE A 8 26.13 10.98 -12.72
N HIS A 9 27.15 11.84 -12.55
CA HIS A 9 27.00 13.29 -12.49
C HIS A 9 25.96 13.78 -11.47
N LEU A 10 25.91 13.12 -10.31
CA LEU A 10 24.96 13.42 -9.23
C LEU A 10 25.58 14.41 -8.22
N LYS A 11 24.71 15.15 -7.53
CA LYS A 11 25.12 16.07 -6.45
C LYS A 11 25.14 15.34 -5.12
N GLU A 12 26.10 15.71 -4.27
CA GLU A 12 26.02 15.39 -2.84
C GLU A 12 24.92 16.25 -2.19
N VAL A 13 24.14 15.65 -1.27
CA VAL A 13 23.00 16.31 -0.64
C VAL A 13 23.06 16.15 0.89
N ILE A 14 23.00 17.28 1.60
CA ILE A 14 22.74 17.34 3.04
C ILE A 14 21.27 17.72 3.22
N ASN A 15 20.50 16.82 3.85
CA ASN A 15 19.07 17.04 4.07
C ASN A 15 18.82 17.65 5.46
N ALA A 16 18.32 18.89 5.48
CA ALA A 16 17.88 19.60 6.68
C ALA A 16 16.35 19.83 6.72
N SER A 17 15.59 19.22 5.79
CA SER A 17 14.15 19.43 5.59
C SER A 17 13.29 18.26 6.08
N GLY A 18 13.87 17.28 6.77
CA GLY A 18 13.13 16.13 7.30
C GLY A 18 12.93 15.01 6.27
N LYS A 19 11.73 14.41 6.22
CA LYS A 19 11.43 13.26 5.34
C LYS A 19 11.06 13.75 3.94
N MET A 20 11.98 13.64 2.99
CA MET A 20 11.79 14.14 1.61
C MET A 20 11.82 13.00 0.59
N THR A 21 10.70 12.78 -0.11
CA THR A 21 10.59 11.73 -1.15
C THR A 21 11.60 11.92 -2.28
N ILE A 22 11.80 13.16 -2.72
CA ILE A 22 12.75 13.51 -3.80
C ILE A 22 14.21 13.14 -3.48
N LEU A 23 14.55 12.97 -2.19
CA LEU A 23 15.89 12.62 -1.74
C LEU A 23 16.08 11.12 -1.48
N GLY A 24 15.13 10.28 -1.90
CA GLY A 24 15.20 8.84 -1.66
C GLY A 24 14.86 8.46 -0.22
N VAL A 25 14.03 9.26 0.45
CA VAL A 25 13.45 8.97 1.78
C VAL A 25 14.50 8.74 2.88
N SER A 26 14.48 7.56 3.50
CA SER A 26 15.27 7.23 4.69
C SER A 26 16.66 6.70 4.33
N LYS A 27 17.68 7.20 5.02
CA LYS A 27 18.96 6.50 5.13
C LYS A 27 18.81 5.30 6.06
N VAL A 28 19.50 4.21 5.76
CA VAL A 28 19.50 2.98 6.56
C VAL A 28 20.77 2.88 7.40
N SER A 29 20.70 2.17 8.52
CA SER A 29 21.87 1.93 9.39
C SER A 29 22.77 0.82 8.82
N GLU A 30 24.01 0.75 9.30
CA GLU A 30 24.96 -0.32 8.93
C GLU A 30 24.41 -1.73 9.19
N ALA A 31 23.63 -1.91 10.26
CA ALA A 31 22.99 -3.19 10.56
C ALA A 31 22.00 -3.61 9.46
N VAL A 32 21.24 -2.67 8.90
CA VAL A 32 20.32 -2.94 7.79
C VAL A 32 21.10 -3.24 6.50
N LEU A 33 22.18 -2.51 6.23
CA LEU A 33 23.04 -2.77 5.07
C LEU A 33 23.67 -4.17 5.14
N ALA A 34 24.11 -4.60 6.32
CA ALA A 34 24.62 -5.95 6.54
C ALA A 34 23.55 -7.02 6.27
N ALA A 35 22.32 -6.81 6.73
CA ALA A 35 21.21 -7.71 6.45
C ALA A 35 20.84 -7.78 4.96
N GLN A 36 20.84 -6.64 4.26
CA GLN A 36 20.61 -6.59 2.82
C GLN A 36 21.69 -7.35 2.04
N ARG A 37 22.96 -7.20 2.42
CA ARG A 37 24.07 -7.97 1.83
C ARG A 37 23.87 -9.46 2.04
N PHE A 38 23.58 -9.88 3.28
CA PHE A 38 23.31 -11.28 3.60
C PHE A 38 22.18 -11.83 2.72
N GLY A 39 21.08 -11.11 2.59
CA GLY A 39 19.96 -11.49 1.73
C GLY A 39 20.34 -11.61 0.24
N GLY A 40 21.25 -10.77 -0.26
CA GLY A 40 21.70 -10.80 -1.66
C GLY A 40 22.73 -11.88 -1.98
N GLU A 41 23.40 -12.45 -0.96
CA GLU A 41 24.44 -13.47 -1.12
C GLU A 41 23.92 -14.91 -0.88
N HIS A 42 22.66 -15.07 -0.50
CA HIS A 42 22.07 -16.37 -0.15
C HIS A 42 20.75 -16.61 -0.91
N PHE A 43 20.44 -17.90 -1.15
CA PHE A 43 19.14 -18.31 -1.65
C PHE A 43 18.18 -18.61 -0.50
N PHE A 44 16.90 -18.33 -0.73
CA PHE A 44 15.80 -18.66 0.17
C PHE A 44 14.68 -19.32 -0.62
N GLU A 45 13.96 -20.23 0.02
CA GLU A 45 12.65 -20.62 -0.49
C GLU A 45 11.68 -19.46 -0.26
N MET A 46 11.34 -18.73 -1.32
CA MET A 46 10.63 -17.45 -1.19
C MET A 46 9.22 -17.59 -0.61
N SER A 47 8.54 -18.70 -0.89
CA SER A 47 7.25 -19.05 -0.28
C SER A 47 7.36 -19.11 1.23
N GLU A 48 8.33 -19.86 1.74
CA GLU A 48 8.54 -20.04 3.17
C GLU A 48 9.01 -18.74 3.83
N LEU A 49 9.93 -18.00 3.18
CA LEU A 49 10.40 -16.71 3.69
C LEU A 49 9.23 -15.72 3.89
N SER A 50 8.29 -15.66 2.94
CA SER A 50 7.10 -14.80 3.05
C SER A 50 6.21 -15.20 4.23
N VAL A 51 5.94 -16.50 4.39
CA VAL A 51 5.10 -17.01 5.48
C VAL A 51 5.74 -16.75 6.85
N GLN A 52 7.03 -17.07 7.01
CA GLN A 52 7.71 -16.96 8.29
C GLN A 52 7.93 -15.50 8.72
N THR A 53 8.29 -14.62 7.77
CA THR A 53 8.43 -13.19 8.07
C THR A 53 7.08 -12.54 8.37
N GLY A 54 6.02 -12.95 7.68
CA GLY A 54 4.65 -12.54 7.98
C GLY A 54 4.23 -12.92 9.40
N ALA A 55 4.41 -14.19 9.78
CA ALA A 55 4.10 -14.68 11.13
C ALA A 55 4.89 -13.94 12.23
N PHE A 56 6.18 -13.67 11.99
CA PHE A 56 7.01 -12.87 12.90
C PHE A 56 6.45 -11.46 13.10
N LEU A 57 6.08 -10.77 12.02
CA LEU A 57 5.51 -9.43 12.07
C LEU A 57 4.11 -9.42 12.71
N ALA A 58 3.28 -10.41 12.42
CA ALA A 58 1.96 -10.57 13.02
C ALA A 58 2.05 -10.67 14.55
N ASN A 59 2.99 -11.47 15.06
CA ASN A 59 3.25 -11.56 16.51
C ASN A 59 3.78 -10.24 17.09
N LEU A 60 4.62 -9.50 16.38
CA LEU A 60 5.13 -8.21 16.84
C LEU A 60 4.01 -7.17 16.91
N LEU A 61 3.14 -7.12 15.90
CA LEU A 61 2.05 -6.16 15.75
C LEU A 61 0.78 -6.55 16.52
N LYS A 62 0.71 -7.79 17.03
CA LYS A 62 -0.47 -8.36 17.71
C LYS A 62 -1.71 -8.39 16.82
N VAL A 63 -1.52 -8.88 15.59
CA VAL A 63 -2.58 -9.09 14.59
C VAL A 63 -2.62 -10.56 14.17
N GLU A 64 -3.69 -10.95 13.48
CA GLU A 64 -3.92 -12.35 13.05
C GLU A 64 -2.93 -12.80 11.97
N ASP A 65 -2.60 -11.92 11.03
CA ASP A 65 -1.60 -12.16 9.98
C ASP A 65 -1.00 -10.84 9.49
N ALA A 66 0.17 -10.90 8.84
CA ALA A 66 0.82 -9.77 8.20
C ALA A 66 1.49 -10.22 6.90
N GLN A 67 1.27 -9.45 5.82
CA GLN A 67 1.89 -9.71 4.52
C GLN A 67 2.81 -8.55 4.14
N ILE A 68 4.02 -8.88 3.69
CA ILE A 68 4.99 -7.88 3.21
C ILE A 68 4.76 -7.66 1.73
N VAL A 69 4.60 -6.40 1.36
CA VAL A 69 4.39 -5.97 -0.02
C VAL A 69 5.45 -4.94 -0.42
N SER A 70 5.56 -4.67 -1.72
CA SER A 70 6.61 -3.80 -2.25
C SER A 70 6.51 -2.34 -1.78
N SER A 71 5.31 -1.86 -1.48
CA SER A 71 5.04 -0.47 -1.10
C SER A 71 3.64 -0.30 -0.49
N ALA A 72 3.35 0.86 0.07
CA ALA A 72 2.00 1.23 0.51
C ALA A 72 0.98 1.18 -0.64
N SER A 73 1.38 1.58 -1.86
CA SER A 73 0.56 1.49 -3.07
C SER A 73 0.13 0.05 -3.37
N ALA A 74 1.09 -0.89 -3.30
CA ALA A 74 0.79 -2.31 -3.45
C ALA A 74 -0.10 -2.83 -2.31
N GLY A 75 0.09 -2.32 -1.09
CA GLY A 75 -0.75 -2.64 0.06
C GLY A 75 -2.21 -2.27 -0.16
N ILE A 76 -2.49 -1.07 -0.67
CA ILE A 76 -3.86 -0.63 -1.01
C ILE A 76 -4.46 -1.56 -2.08
N ALA A 77 -3.75 -1.74 -3.20
CA ALA A 77 -4.25 -2.54 -4.32
C ALA A 77 -4.51 -4.00 -3.94
N GLN A 78 -3.58 -4.65 -3.22
CA GLN A 78 -3.73 -6.04 -2.80
C GLN A 78 -4.79 -6.22 -1.71
N SER A 79 -4.94 -5.26 -0.78
CA SER A 79 -6.02 -5.31 0.21
C SER A 79 -7.38 -5.23 -0.44
N VAL A 80 -7.57 -4.32 -1.40
CA VAL A 80 -8.80 -4.20 -2.20
C VAL A 80 -9.07 -5.49 -2.97
N ALA A 81 -8.06 -6.02 -3.68
CA ALA A 81 -8.20 -7.27 -4.42
C ALA A 81 -8.54 -8.46 -3.52
N ALA A 82 -7.97 -8.52 -2.31
CA ALA A 82 -8.24 -9.59 -1.34
C ALA A 82 -9.69 -9.51 -0.81
N LEU A 83 -10.19 -8.31 -0.52
CA LEU A 83 -11.56 -8.08 -0.03
C LEU A 83 -12.61 -8.46 -1.09
N ILE A 84 -12.35 -8.14 -2.35
CA ILE A 84 -13.23 -8.48 -3.49
C ILE A 84 -13.14 -9.97 -3.81
N GLY A 85 -11.91 -10.49 -3.93
CA GLY A 85 -11.64 -11.83 -4.41
C GLY A 85 -11.86 -12.93 -3.37
N LYS A 86 -11.68 -12.65 -2.07
CA LYS A 86 -11.85 -13.61 -0.96
C LYS A 86 -11.16 -14.97 -1.20
N GLY A 87 -9.96 -14.95 -1.78
CA GLY A 87 -9.19 -16.15 -2.12
C GLY A 87 -9.63 -16.89 -3.39
N SER A 88 -10.57 -16.35 -4.17
CA SER A 88 -11.04 -16.95 -5.42
C SER A 88 -9.95 -16.98 -6.48
N LEU A 89 -9.62 -18.19 -6.96
CA LEU A 89 -8.72 -18.38 -8.09
C LEU A 89 -9.27 -17.73 -9.37
N TYR A 90 -10.60 -17.73 -9.55
CA TYR A 90 -11.22 -17.04 -10.69
C TYR A 90 -10.91 -15.54 -10.64
N HIS A 91 -11.07 -14.89 -9.48
CA HIS A 91 -10.76 -13.47 -9.33
C HIS A 91 -9.27 -13.19 -9.57
N ALA A 92 -8.37 -14.06 -9.09
CA ALA A 92 -6.94 -13.90 -9.32
C ALA A 92 -6.57 -13.83 -10.82
N TYR A 93 -7.26 -14.58 -11.68
CA TYR A 93 -7.07 -14.53 -13.14
C TYR A 93 -8.00 -13.54 -13.87
N HIS A 94 -9.06 -13.06 -13.22
CA HIS A 94 -10.05 -12.15 -13.79
C HIS A 94 -10.40 -11.00 -12.82
N PRO A 95 -9.42 -10.20 -12.39
CA PRO A 95 -9.59 -9.22 -11.31
C PRO A 95 -10.62 -8.11 -11.63
N TYR A 96 -10.82 -7.85 -12.92
CA TYR A 96 -11.75 -6.82 -13.41
C TYR A 96 -13.07 -7.38 -13.93
N SER A 97 -13.37 -8.66 -13.65
CA SER A 97 -14.60 -9.29 -14.10
C SER A 97 -15.85 -8.65 -13.46
N GLU A 98 -16.80 -8.26 -14.28
CA GLU A 98 -18.10 -7.70 -13.85
C GLU A 98 -18.97 -8.71 -13.08
N LYS A 99 -18.66 -10.01 -13.14
CA LYS A 99 -19.34 -11.05 -12.34
C LYS A 99 -19.26 -10.86 -10.83
N ILE A 100 -18.31 -10.06 -10.34
CA ILE A 100 -18.17 -9.74 -8.92
C ILE A 100 -18.55 -8.28 -8.73
N GLU A 101 -19.79 -8.06 -8.28
CA GLU A 101 -20.39 -6.73 -8.14
C GLU A 101 -20.03 -6.04 -6.81
N GLN A 102 -19.66 -6.82 -5.77
CA GLN A 102 -19.24 -6.27 -4.48
C GLN A 102 -17.80 -5.75 -4.58
N ARG A 103 -17.64 -4.52 -5.08
CA ARG A 103 -16.36 -3.88 -5.37
C ARG A 103 -16.30 -2.39 -5.04
N GLU A 104 -17.38 -1.80 -4.52
CA GLU A 104 -17.36 -0.41 -4.08
C GLU A 104 -16.51 -0.27 -2.81
N ILE A 105 -15.58 0.68 -2.82
CA ILE A 105 -14.71 1.03 -1.71
C ILE A 105 -15.09 2.45 -1.30
N VAL A 106 -15.81 2.56 -0.19
CA VAL A 106 -16.28 3.85 0.32
C VAL A 106 -15.13 4.55 1.05
N LEU A 107 -14.86 5.82 0.74
CA LEU A 107 -13.94 6.64 1.53
C LEU A 107 -14.41 8.08 1.67
N PRO A 108 -14.06 8.79 2.76
CA PRO A 108 -14.26 10.23 2.84
C PRO A 108 -13.61 10.95 1.66
N LYS A 109 -14.32 11.90 1.03
CA LYS A 109 -13.82 12.63 -0.14
C LYS A 109 -12.47 13.32 0.13
N GLY A 110 -12.29 13.90 1.31
CA GLY A 110 -11.01 14.50 1.72
C GLY A 110 -9.84 13.51 1.75
N HIS A 111 -10.10 12.21 1.88
CA HIS A 111 -9.08 11.17 1.93
C HIS A 111 -8.63 10.69 0.54
N ASN A 112 -9.31 11.07 -0.54
CA ASN A 112 -8.89 10.77 -1.91
C ASN A 112 -7.77 11.73 -2.35
N VAL A 113 -6.60 11.57 -1.74
CA VAL A 113 -5.44 12.44 -1.93
C VAL A 113 -4.46 11.87 -2.95
N ASP A 114 -3.61 12.76 -3.49
CA ASP A 114 -2.44 12.37 -4.27
C ASP A 114 -1.18 12.39 -3.38
N TYR A 115 -0.57 11.22 -3.17
CA TYR A 115 0.68 11.06 -2.40
C TYR A 115 1.92 10.84 -3.29
N GLY A 116 1.83 11.24 -4.56
CA GLY A 116 2.71 10.81 -5.66
C GLY A 116 2.04 9.80 -6.59
N THR A 117 0.83 9.37 -6.25
CA THR A 117 -0.15 8.64 -7.05
C THR A 117 -1.52 8.85 -6.38
N PRO A 118 -2.61 9.07 -7.12
CA PRO A 118 -3.94 9.18 -6.52
C PRO A 118 -4.38 7.87 -5.86
N VAL A 119 -4.98 7.94 -4.67
CA VAL A 119 -5.51 6.77 -3.94
C VAL A 119 -6.47 5.96 -4.81
N GLU A 120 -7.36 6.63 -5.54
CA GLU A 120 -8.32 6.00 -6.45
C GLU A 120 -7.67 5.10 -7.52
N VAL A 121 -6.47 5.44 -7.99
CA VAL A 121 -5.76 4.63 -8.98
C VAL A 121 -5.35 3.29 -8.36
N MET A 122 -4.93 3.27 -7.10
CA MET A 122 -4.58 2.02 -6.41
C MET A 122 -5.81 1.18 -6.05
N VAL A 123 -6.92 1.83 -5.71
CA VAL A 123 -8.21 1.15 -5.54
C VAL A 123 -8.64 0.48 -6.84
N ALA A 124 -8.61 1.22 -7.96
CA ALA A 124 -8.94 0.69 -9.28
C ALA A 124 -7.97 -0.42 -9.71
N GLN A 125 -6.67 -0.28 -9.43
CA GLN A 125 -5.67 -1.31 -9.71
C GLN A 125 -5.99 -2.64 -9.00
N GLY A 126 -6.49 -2.58 -7.76
CA GLY A 126 -6.98 -3.72 -7.00
C GLY A 126 -8.33 -4.27 -7.48
N GLY A 127 -8.95 -3.65 -8.48
CA GLY A 127 -10.28 -4.00 -8.99
C GLY A 127 -11.44 -3.34 -8.24
N GLY A 128 -11.18 -2.42 -7.31
CA GLY A 128 -12.23 -1.69 -6.61
C GLY A 128 -12.77 -0.50 -7.40
N GLN A 129 -13.92 0.00 -6.97
CA GLN A 129 -14.53 1.23 -7.45
C GLN A 129 -14.62 2.21 -6.28
N VAL A 130 -14.00 3.39 -6.40
CA VAL A 130 -14.11 4.42 -5.36
C VAL A 130 -15.53 4.97 -5.30
N VAL A 131 -16.05 5.06 -4.07
CA VAL A 131 -17.28 5.79 -3.76
C VAL A 131 -16.94 6.84 -2.69
N GLU A 132 -17.00 8.11 -3.06
CA GLU A 132 -16.65 9.20 -2.15
C GLU A 132 -17.83 9.59 -1.26
N ALA A 133 -17.56 9.72 0.04
CA ALA A 133 -18.51 10.17 1.04
C ALA A 133 -18.21 11.61 1.49
N GLY A 134 -19.25 12.42 1.65
CA GLY A 134 -19.14 13.80 2.13
C GLY A 134 -18.37 14.72 1.18
N TYR A 135 -17.65 15.68 1.75
CA TYR A 135 -16.95 16.75 1.05
C TYR A 135 -15.45 16.74 1.38
N ALA A 136 -14.67 17.48 0.60
CA ALA A 136 -13.20 17.51 0.74
C ALA A 136 -12.73 17.95 2.13
N ASN A 137 -13.52 18.77 2.83
CA ASN A 137 -13.20 19.34 4.14
C ASN A 137 -14.17 18.91 5.26
N MET A 138 -15.13 18.03 4.96
CA MET A 138 -16.15 17.60 5.93
C MET A 138 -16.72 16.24 5.55
N CYS A 139 -16.61 15.26 6.45
CA CYS A 139 -17.26 13.98 6.33
C CYS A 139 -17.65 13.48 7.72
N SER A 140 -18.95 13.34 7.97
CA SER A 140 -19.49 12.73 9.20
C SER A 140 -19.74 11.23 9.00
N PRO A 141 -19.97 10.44 10.07
CA PRO A 141 -20.35 9.03 9.94
C PRO A 141 -21.59 8.81 9.06
N GLU A 142 -22.59 9.70 9.14
CA GLU A 142 -23.82 9.61 8.35
C GLU A 142 -23.54 9.79 6.86
N HIS A 143 -22.54 10.61 6.49
CA HIS A 143 -22.12 10.73 5.09
C HIS A 143 -21.55 9.42 4.55
N VAL A 144 -20.82 8.67 5.37
CA VAL A 144 -20.30 7.35 4.98
C VAL A 144 -21.45 6.35 4.90
N GLU A 145 -22.34 6.33 5.89
CA GLU A 145 -23.49 5.43 5.95
C GLU A 145 -24.40 5.56 4.72
N MET A 146 -24.68 6.79 4.27
CA MET A 146 -25.48 7.05 3.06
C MET A 146 -24.88 6.47 1.78
N MET A 147 -23.56 6.21 1.75
CA MET A 147 -22.87 5.68 0.57
C MET A 147 -22.70 4.16 0.60
N ILE A 148 -23.04 3.50 1.71
CA ILE A 148 -22.95 2.03 1.81
C ILE A 148 -24.11 1.40 1.04
N SER A 149 -23.79 0.42 0.21
CA SER A 149 -24.73 -0.35 -0.60
C SER A 149 -24.43 -1.86 -0.53
N GLU A 150 -25.28 -2.68 -1.15
CA GLU A 150 -25.00 -4.12 -1.30
C GLU A 150 -23.73 -4.40 -2.12
N LYS A 151 -23.26 -3.43 -2.91
CA LYS A 151 -22.02 -3.50 -3.70
C LYS A 151 -20.79 -3.04 -2.93
N THR A 152 -20.96 -2.53 -1.71
CA THR A 152 -19.83 -2.10 -0.86
C THR A 152 -19.03 -3.31 -0.36
N ALA A 153 -17.75 -3.33 -0.72
CA ALA A 153 -16.78 -4.33 -0.26
C ALA A 153 -16.06 -3.89 1.02
N ALA A 154 -15.74 -2.60 1.15
CA ALA A 154 -15.05 -2.06 2.32
C ALA A 154 -15.15 -0.53 2.45
N ILE A 155 -14.75 -0.05 3.62
CA ILE A 155 -14.48 1.38 3.89
C ILE A 155 -12.96 1.57 3.96
N LEU A 156 -12.44 2.55 3.23
CA LEU A 156 -11.02 2.89 3.22
C LEU A 156 -10.77 4.21 3.95
N TYR A 157 -9.93 4.15 4.98
CA TYR A 157 -9.45 5.31 5.73
C TYR A 157 -8.00 5.61 5.34
N ILE A 158 -7.72 6.86 4.95
CA ILE A 158 -6.36 7.32 4.64
C ILE A 158 -5.97 8.38 5.66
N LYS A 159 -4.83 8.16 6.30
CA LYS A 159 -4.18 9.19 7.12
C LYS A 159 -3.20 9.96 6.26
N SER A 160 -3.56 11.17 5.86
CA SER A 160 -2.67 12.10 5.17
C SER A 160 -2.21 13.22 6.12
N HIS A 161 -1.12 13.88 5.76
CA HIS A 161 -0.66 15.12 6.40
C HIS A 161 -1.22 16.37 5.67
N HIS A 162 -1.92 16.14 4.55
CA HIS A 162 -2.65 17.16 3.80
C HIS A 162 -4.11 17.31 4.28
N THR A 163 -4.53 16.50 5.27
CA THR A 163 -5.90 16.43 5.83
C THR A 163 -5.88 16.34 7.34
#